data_AF-A0AAD3CD61-F1
#
_entry.id   AF-A0AAD3CD61-F1
#
_cell.length_a   1.000
_cell.length_b   1.000
_cell.length_c   1.000
_cell.angle_alpha   90.00
_cell.angle_beta   90.00
_cell.angle_gamma   90.00
#
_symmetry.space_group_name_H-M   'P 1'
#
loop_
_entity.id
_entity.type
_entity.pdbx_description
1 polymer ?
#
loop_
_entity_poly.entity_id
_entity_poly.type
_entity_poly.pdbx_seq_one_letter_code
_entity_poly.pdbx_strand_id
1 'polypeptide(L)'
;MHSRNTILGLLFATPSALSLSSLPSLPGTTGPGKSPLDCRSMVATLSVKSGVEIHPIGEEFDISSASASLAWFPRESFHQKVKQFQLTPSPQHTSSKVIDDIIEMQWDEPGPLAYAEFRINSVVETNNEIIPVRQKVPFPIGRGMKTQDMNQYTRPQRFAAQDTHIKNLARSLAAGQDDLYRVVCIIADWVSNNIEYSLESATAEVIKTSGQVLTDKRGKCDELSSLFVSLSRSLGIPCRFASGYAYNDEPNLFKERWVPHTWTEVLFPGIGWIPFDITYKTFGHITAGHVQLTTSLDAEFFDVEYHAHGLDFGLHAIEVETLVGPTKLVPKSRQIDDRILDLSLGTQADEVGFGSDAVVVATVTNQRDHYVATQLQLAHAKDIQLLSPKRDLNICLGPRQKIEIPYFFKMDGQHQKEGYVYNYPFALTSKLSPKECQVSIIVKSGAPVFFAKR
;
A
#
# COMPACT_ATOMS: atom_id res chain seq x y z
N MET A 1 43.36 38.63 -13.30
CA MET A 1 42.17 37.84 -13.68
C MET A 1 42.25 36.51 -12.94
N HIS A 2 41.77 36.45 -11.71
CA HIS A 2 41.50 35.16 -11.06
C HIS A 2 40.10 34.74 -11.54
N SER A 3 40.01 33.60 -12.21
CA SER A 3 38.73 32.99 -12.55
C SER A 3 38.01 32.67 -11.23
N ARG A 4 36.98 33.45 -10.91
CA ARG A 4 36.07 33.14 -9.81
C ARG A 4 35.40 31.80 -10.15
N ASN A 5 35.80 30.73 -9.49
CA ASN A 5 35.20 29.41 -9.69
C ASN A 5 33.89 29.37 -8.92
N THR A 6 32.81 29.80 -9.54
CA THR A 6 31.46 29.56 -9.04
C THR A 6 31.23 28.06 -8.89
N ILE A 7 30.89 27.62 -7.68
CA ILE A 7 30.51 26.23 -7.40
C ILE A 7 28.99 26.18 -7.31
N LEU A 8 28.38 25.26 -8.07
CA LEU A 8 26.97 24.88 -7.93
C LEU A 8 26.92 23.59 -7.13
N GLY A 9 26.27 23.61 -5.98
CA GLY A 9 26.05 22.44 -5.13
C GLY A 9 24.63 21.91 -5.29
N LEU A 10 24.48 20.60 -5.46
CA LEU A 10 23.21 19.88 -5.48
C LEU A 10 23.30 18.71 -4.49
N LEU A 11 22.35 18.61 -3.57
CA LEU A 11 22.23 17.48 -2.64
C LEU A 11 20.77 17.08 -2.42
N PHE A 12 20.55 15.82 -2.04
CA PHE A 12 19.24 15.28 -1.71
C PHE A 12 19.19 14.88 -0.23
N ALA A 13 18.05 15.12 0.43
CA ALA A 13 17.72 14.53 1.73
C ALA A 13 16.57 13.55 1.56
N THR A 14 16.63 12.41 2.25
CA THR A 14 15.56 11.40 2.28
C THR A 14 14.92 11.30 3.66
N PRO A 15 13.65 10.86 3.79
CA PRO A 15 13.01 10.56 5.04
C PRO A 15 13.79 9.52 5.81
N SER A 16 14.09 9.83 7.07
CA SER A 16 14.68 8.84 7.95
C SER A 16 13.64 7.77 8.28
N ALA A 17 14.03 6.50 8.19
CA ALA A 17 13.27 5.42 8.83
C ALA A 17 13.41 5.47 10.37
N LEU A 18 14.28 6.34 10.88
CA LEU A 18 14.85 6.33 12.22
C LEU A 18 14.64 7.66 12.97
N SER A 19 13.42 8.20 13.01
CA SER A 19 13.05 9.11 14.10
C SER A 19 11.55 9.17 14.33
N LEU A 20 10.96 8.07 14.78
CA LEU A 20 9.65 8.10 15.43
C LEU A 20 9.84 7.62 16.85
N SER A 21 10.27 8.53 17.74
CA SER A 21 10.26 8.30 19.17
C SER A 21 8.83 7.92 19.57
N SER A 22 8.68 6.66 20.01
CA SER A 22 7.54 6.05 20.69
C SER A 22 6.31 6.95 20.82
N LEU A 23 5.51 7.06 19.76
CA LEU A 23 4.17 7.58 19.91
C LEU A 23 3.45 6.64 20.88
N PRO A 24 2.82 7.17 21.96
CA PRO A 24 2.10 6.32 22.87
C PRO A 24 1.07 5.51 22.08
N SER A 25 0.99 4.22 22.39
CA SER A 25 -0.07 3.36 21.87
C SER A 25 -1.42 4.07 22.06
N LEU A 26 -2.18 4.23 20.97
CA LEU A 26 -3.52 4.81 21.06
C LEU A 26 -4.29 4.02 22.13
N PRO A 27 -4.74 4.65 23.23
CA PRO A 27 -5.41 3.92 24.29
C PRO A 27 -6.69 3.30 23.76
N GLY A 28 -6.80 1.96 23.91
CA GLY A 28 -8.04 1.23 23.66
C GLY A 28 -8.24 0.64 22.27
N THR A 29 -7.22 0.25 21.50
CA THR A 29 -7.34 -0.31 20.13
C THR A 29 -8.10 -1.64 19.97
N THR A 30 -8.80 -2.13 20.99
CA THR A 30 -9.59 -3.37 20.89
C THR A 30 -11.07 -3.05 20.59
N GLY A 31 -11.49 -3.28 19.34
CA GLY A 31 -12.87 -3.18 18.87
C GLY A 31 -13.04 -2.29 17.63
N PRO A 32 -14.19 -2.44 16.92
CA PRO A 32 -14.44 -1.70 15.68
C PRO A 32 -14.45 -0.19 15.90
N GLY A 33 -13.84 0.55 14.98
CA GLY A 33 -13.67 2.01 15.07
C GLY A 33 -12.59 2.51 16.05
N LYS A 34 -11.75 1.62 16.61
CA LYS A 34 -10.64 1.97 17.51
C LYS A 34 -9.25 1.82 16.89
N SER A 35 -9.20 1.50 15.59
CA SER A 35 -8.00 1.47 14.75
C SER A 35 -8.25 2.30 13.49
N PRO A 36 -7.25 3.02 12.95
CA PRO A 36 -7.34 3.67 11.64
C PRO A 36 -7.73 2.73 10.49
N LEU A 37 -7.51 1.43 10.65
CA LEU A 37 -7.86 0.41 9.66
C LEU A 37 -9.36 0.09 9.64
N ASP A 38 -10.07 0.38 10.73
CA ASP A 38 -11.49 0.06 10.88
C ASP A 38 -12.33 1.27 11.31
N CYS A 39 -11.81 2.48 11.11
CA CYS A 39 -12.57 3.72 11.27
C CYS A 39 -13.10 4.20 9.91
N ARG A 40 -14.12 5.06 9.96
CA ARG A 40 -14.65 5.74 8.77
C ARG A 40 -13.71 6.83 8.30
N SER A 41 -13.24 7.64 9.25
CA SER A 41 -12.26 8.68 9.00
C SER A 41 -11.34 8.85 10.19
N MET A 42 -10.22 9.49 9.91
CA MET A 42 -9.15 9.75 10.85
C MET A 42 -8.69 11.20 10.65
N VAL A 43 -8.48 11.93 11.74
CA VAL A 43 -7.81 13.23 11.72
C VAL A 43 -6.46 13.09 12.39
N ALA A 44 -5.39 13.48 11.72
CA ALA A 44 -4.03 13.41 12.23
C ALA A 44 -3.30 14.75 12.05
N THR A 45 -2.44 15.11 12.99
CA THR A 45 -1.47 16.20 12.81
C THR A 45 -0.21 15.64 12.17
N LEU A 46 0.40 16.38 11.25
CA LEU A 46 1.69 16.03 10.65
C LEU A 46 2.68 17.19 10.81
N SER A 47 3.91 16.86 11.17
CA SER A 47 5.04 17.80 11.13
C SER A 47 6.12 17.21 10.22
N VAL A 48 6.44 17.89 9.12
CA VAL A 48 7.58 17.57 8.26
C VAL A 48 8.66 18.62 8.49
N LYS A 49 9.89 18.21 8.78
CA LYS A 49 11.04 19.10 8.98
C LYS A 49 12.22 18.58 8.19
N SER A 50 12.96 19.48 7.56
CA SER A 50 14.29 19.20 7.00
C SER A 50 15.07 20.51 6.91
N GLY A 51 16.33 20.43 6.51
CA GLY A 51 17.14 21.59 6.19
C GLY A 51 18.43 21.23 5.48
N VAL A 52 19.24 22.25 5.19
CA VAL A 52 20.59 22.10 4.68
C VAL A 52 21.53 22.99 5.48
N GLU A 53 22.64 22.39 5.89
CA GLU A 53 23.79 23.06 6.48
C GLU A 53 24.78 23.41 5.38
N ILE A 54 25.05 24.70 5.23
CA ILE A 54 26.06 25.25 4.33
C ILE A 54 27.23 25.70 5.20
N HIS A 55 28.41 25.15 4.95
CA HIS A 55 29.61 25.45 5.75
C HIS A 55 30.77 25.91 4.86
N PRO A 56 31.63 26.82 5.37
CA PRO A 56 32.84 27.23 4.67
C PRO A 56 33.81 26.06 4.55
N ILE A 57 34.39 25.88 3.36
CA ILE A 57 35.50 24.95 3.11
C ILE A 57 36.80 25.68 2.70
N GLY A 58 36.77 26.99 2.52
CA GLY A 58 37.92 27.82 2.12
C GLY A 58 37.84 29.28 2.60
N GLU A 59 38.91 30.04 2.38
CA GLU A 59 39.05 31.42 2.84
C GLU A 59 38.22 32.43 2.03
N GLU A 60 37.81 32.06 0.80
CA GLU A 60 36.94 32.88 -0.05
C GLU A 60 35.45 32.49 0.07
N PHE A 61 35.04 31.85 1.19
CA PHE A 61 33.67 31.40 1.40
C PHE A 61 32.65 32.52 1.20
N ASP A 62 31.73 32.28 0.29
CA ASP A 62 30.60 33.16 -0.01
C ASP A 62 29.41 32.32 -0.49
N ILE A 63 28.20 32.75 -0.15
CA ILE A 63 26.97 32.10 -0.60
C ILE A 63 26.01 33.16 -1.13
N SER A 64 25.78 33.12 -2.43
CA SER A 64 24.97 34.11 -3.13
C SER A 64 23.52 33.70 -3.31
N SER A 65 23.18 32.41 -3.09
CA SER A 65 21.80 31.95 -3.01
C SER A 65 21.75 30.49 -2.56
N ALA A 66 20.67 30.12 -1.88
CA ALA A 66 20.28 28.74 -1.64
C ALA A 66 18.80 28.54 -1.98
N SER A 67 18.42 27.33 -2.37
CA SER A 67 17.05 26.95 -2.62
C SER A 67 16.76 25.52 -2.18
N ALA A 68 15.48 25.25 -1.92
CA ALA A 68 14.99 23.93 -1.60
C ALA A 68 13.71 23.64 -2.39
N SER A 69 13.66 22.49 -3.04
CA SER A 69 12.49 21.98 -3.77
C SER A 69 11.95 20.76 -3.03
N LEU A 70 10.80 20.92 -2.39
CA LEU A 70 10.19 19.91 -1.54
C LEU A 70 8.95 19.31 -2.22
N ALA A 71 8.94 18.00 -2.43
CA ALA A 71 7.75 17.28 -2.90
C ALA A 71 7.10 16.41 -1.80
N TRP A 72 7.70 16.31 -0.61
CA TRP A 72 7.23 15.48 0.50
C TRP A 72 6.37 16.28 1.51
N PHE A 73 5.10 16.54 1.17
CA PHE A 73 4.18 17.29 2.03
C PHE A 73 2.72 16.86 1.79
N PRO A 74 1.83 16.92 2.80
CA PRO A 74 0.47 16.43 2.63
C PRO A 74 -0.30 17.21 1.55
N ARG A 75 -0.95 16.48 0.64
CA ARG A 75 -1.75 17.03 -0.46
C ARG A 75 -3.19 16.54 -0.42
N GLU A 76 -4.07 17.28 -1.09
CA GLU A 76 -5.44 16.83 -1.33
C GLU A 76 -5.43 15.57 -2.21
N SER A 77 -6.25 14.59 -1.87
CA SER A 77 -6.50 13.43 -2.72
C SER A 77 -7.92 12.90 -2.50
N PHE A 78 -8.30 11.83 -3.22
CA PHE A 78 -9.67 11.32 -3.14
C PHE A 78 -10.07 10.92 -1.70
N HIS A 79 -9.12 10.42 -0.90
CA HIS A 79 -9.34 9.99 0.48
C HIS A 79 -8.81 10.96 1.54
N GLN A 80 -8.11 12.04 1.16
CA GLN A 80 -7.40 12.91 2.09
C GLN A 80 -7.72 14.39 1.86
N LYS A 81 -8.07 15.09 2.93
CA LYS A 81 -8.26 16.55 2.97
C LYS A 81 -7.25 17.22 3.89
N VAL A 82 -6.60 18.27 3.42
CA VAL A 82 -5.67 19.09 4.20
C VAL A 82 -6.47 20.21 4.88
N LYS A 83 -6.77 20.02 6.16
CA LYS A 83 -7.58 20.96 6.97
C LYS A 83 -6.81 22.21 7.38
N GLN A 84 -5.51 22.04 7.61
CA GLN A 84 -4.60 23.11 7.97
C GLN A 84 -3.25 22.80 7.34
N PHE A 85 -2.59 23.83 6.83
CA PHE A 85 -1.25 23.75 6.28
C PHE A 85 -0.49 25.03 6.67
N GLN A 86 0.64 24.87 7.35
CA GLN A 86 1.50 25.99 7.76
C GLN A 86 2.95 25.64 7.45
N LEU A 87 3.54 26.36 6.49
CA LEU A 87 4.96 26.33 6.17
C LEU A 87 5.69 27.43 6.96
N THR A 88 6.75 27.04 7.67
CA THR A 88 7.62 27.93 8.45
C THR A 88 9.08 27.70 8.03
N PRO A 89 9.62 28.49 7.09
CA PRO A 89 11.04 28.45 6.73
C PRO A 89 11.90 29.17 7.78
N SER A 90 13.22 28.95 7.73
CA SER A 90 14.19 29.62 8.61
C SER A 90 14.23 31.13 8.37
N PRO A 91 14.72 31.92 9.35
CA PRO A 91 14.98 33.36 9.15
C PRO A 91 15.88 33.60 7.93
N GLN A 92 15.74 34.76 7.28
CA GLN A 92 16.42 35.13 6.01
C GLN A 92 15.90 34.42 4.75
N HIS A 93 14.84 33.61 4.87
CA HIS A 93 14.06 33.16 3.73
C HIS A 93 13.52 34.34 2.92
N THR A 94 13.73 34.31 1.60
CA THR A 94 13.29 35.36 0.68
C THR A 94 11.89 35.08 0.15
N SER A 95 11.63 33.87 -0.38
CA SER A 95 10.32 33.55 -0.96
C SER A 95 10.03 32.06 -0.98
N SER A 96 8.74 31.72 -0.83
CA SER A 96 8.19 30.38 -0.96
C SER A 96 7.06 30.42 -1.97
N LYS A 97 7.03 29.48 -2.90
CA LYS A 97 5.94 29.31 -3.87
C LYS A 97 5.64 27.84 -4.08
N VAL A 98 4.38 27.54 -4.36
CA VAL A 98 3.96 26.21 -4.79
C VAL A 98 3.90 26.23 -6.31
N ILE A 99 4.67 25.36 -6.96
CA ILE A 99 4.62 25.12 -8.40
C ILE A 99 4.24 23.66 -8.58
N ASP A 100 3.05 23.42 -9.15
CA ASP A 100 2.47 22.10 -9.28
C ASP A 100 2.45 21.34 -7.93
N ASP A 101 3.20 20.25 -7.82
CA ASP A 101 3.31 19.39 -6.64
C ASP A 101 4.59 19.64 -5.82
N ILE A 102 5.28 20.77 -6.04
CA ILE A 102 6.56 21.11 -5.43
C ILE A 102 6.46 22.45 -4.70
N ILE A 103 6.98 22.51 -3.47
CA ILE A 103 7.22 23.76 -2.73
C ILE A 103 8.65 24.18 -3.01
N GLU A 104 8.82 25.29 -3.73
CA GLU A 104 10.11 25.93 -3.94
C GLU A 104 10.32 27.02 -2.88
N MET A 105 11.43 26.93 -2.15
CA MET A 105 11.88 27.90 -1.16
C MET A 105 13.21 28.49 -1.62
N GLN A 106 13.38 29.80 -1.43
CA GLN A 106 14.54 30.55 -1.90
C GLN A 106 15.11 31.44 -0.79
N TRP A 107 16.43 31.47 -0.70
CA TRP A 107 17.23 32.37 0.12
C TRP A 107 18.26 33.06 -0.76
N ASP A 108 18.06 34.34 -1.08
CA ASP A 108 18.94 35.08 -2.01
C ASP A 108 20.23 35.58 -1.34
N GLU A 109 20.29 35.68 -0.02
CA GLU A 109 21.52 36.03 0.72
C GLU A 109 21.48 35.36 2.11
N PRO A 110 21.69 34.03 2.21
CA PRO A 110 21.50 33.29 3.46
C PRO A 110 22.56 33.58 4.54
N GLY A 111 23.50 34.49 4.28
CA GLY A 111 24.53 34.92 5.21
C GLY A 111 25.56 33.83 5.60
N PRO A 112 26.50 34.15 6.50
CA PRO A 112 27.63 33.27 6.81
C PRO A 112 27.31 32.12 7.78
N LEU A 113 26.10 32.06 8.33
CA LEU A 113 25.64 31.01 9.26
C LEU A 113 24.66 30.04 8.59
N ALA A 114 24.85 29.81 7.29
CA ALA A 114 23.82 29.35 6.36
C ALA A 114 23.25 27.96 6.69
N TYR A 115 22.25 27.98 7.56
CA TYR A 115 21.38 26.87 7.87
C TYR A 115 19.99 27.24 7.33
N ALA A 116 19.61 26.62 6.22
CA ALA A 116 18.28 26.77 5.64
C ALA A 116 17.42 25.60 6.08
N GLU A 117 16.54 25.80 7.06
CA GLU A 117 15.56 24.79 7.48
C GLU A 117 14.14 25.21 7.13
N PHE A 118 13.25 24.24 7.10
CA PHE A 118 11.82 24.49 7.07
C PHE A 118 11.08 23.49 7.95
N ARG A 119 9.88 23.89 8.36
CA ARG A 119 8.91 23.02 9.00
C ARG A 119 7.55 23.21 8.37
N ILE A 120 6.86 22.12 8.07
CA ILE A 120 5.46 22.09 7.68
C ILE A 120 4.67 21.48 8.81
N ASN A 121 3.74 22.23 9.39
CA ASN A 121 2.74 21.70 10.30
C ASN A 121 1.39 21.63 9.58
N SER A 122 0.79 20.45 9.56
CA SER A 122 -0.48 20.19 8.87
C SER A 122 -1.46 19.42 9.73
N VAL A 123 -2.75 19.58 9.43
CA VAL A 123 -3.83 18.71 9.92
C VAL A 123 -4.48 18.07 8.71
N VAL A 124 -4.49 16.75 8.65
CA VAL A 124 -5.14 16.01 7.57
C VAL A 124 -6.33 15.23 8.11
N GLU A 125 -7.39 15.15 7.32
CA GLU A 125 -8.47 14.21 7.51
C GLU A 125 -8.42 13.18 6.38
N THR A 126 -8.24 11.90 6.74
CA THR A 126 -8.25 10.78 5.82
C THR A 126 -9.51 9.95 6.03
N ASN A 127 -9.99 9.28 4.99
CA ASN A 127 -11.18 8.44 5.03
C ASN A 127 -10.91 7.06 4.39
N ASN A 128 -11.86 6.15 4.55
CA ASN A 128 -11.83 4.82 3.97
C ASN A 128 -12.77 4.69 2.75
N GLU A 129 -13.06 5.79 2.05
CA GLU A 129 -14.00 5.79 0.93
C GLU A 129 -13.46 4.97 -0.24
N ILE A 130 -14.32 4.13 -0.81
CA ILE A 130 -14.01 3.33 -2.00
C ILE A 130 -14.49 4.11 -3.23
N ILE A 131 -13.60 4.28 -4.21
CA ILE A 131 -13.99 4.82 -5.52
C ILE A 131 -14.75 3.73 -6.29
N PRO A 132 -16.05 3.91 -6.57
CA PRO A 132 -16.88 2.83 -7.10
C PRO A 132 -16.65 2.62 -8.61
N VAL A 133 -15.96 1.53 -8.97
CA VAL A 133 -15.94 1.01 -10.34
C VAL A 133 -17.21 0.18 -10.57
N ARG A 134 -18.21 0.73 -11.26
CA ARG A 134 -19.54 0.08 -11.41
C ARG A 134 -19.70 -0.78 -12.65
N GLN A 135 -18.81 -0.61 -13.62
CA GLN A 135 -18.89 -1.28 -14.90
C GLN A 135 -17.52 -1.81 -15.27
N LYS A 136 -17.52 -2.90 -16.04
CA LYS A 136 -16.32 -3.45 -16.63
C LYS A 136 -15.61 -2.38 -17.47
N VAL A 137 -14.34 -2.18 -17.19
CA VAL A 137 -13.48 -1.30 -17.99
C VAL A 137 -12.75 -2.17 -19.01
N PRO A 138 -12.90 -1.94 -20.32
CA PRO A 138 -12.28 -2.78 -21.34
C PRO A 138 -10.76 -2.92 -21.20
N PHE A 139 -10.27 -4.15 -21.34
CA PHE A 139 -8.86 -4.47 -21.45
C PHE A 139 -8.59 -5.31 -22.72
N PRO A 140 -7.52 -5.03 -23.50
CA PRO A 140 -6.56 -3.93 -23.35
C PRO A 140 -7.17 -2.53 -23.51
N ILE A 141 -6.56 -1.51 -22.91
CA ILE A 141 -7.03 -0.13 -23.02
C ILE A 141 -6.88 0.34 -24.47
N GLY A 142 -8.01 0.59 -25.13
CA GLY A 142 -8.07 1.00 -26.53
C GLY A 142 -7.48 2.40 -26.76
N ARG A 143 -6.99 2.68 -27.98
CA ARG A 143 -6.35 3.99 -28.31
C ARG A 143 -7.25 5.19 -28.03
N GLY A 144 -8.55 5.08 -28.27
CA GLY A 144 -9.51 6.16 -28.02
C GLY A 144 -9.76 6.46 -26.54
N MET A 145 -9.30 5.59 -25.63
CA MET A 145 -9.38 5.80 -24.18
C MET A 145 -8.06 6.37 -23.60
N LYS A 146 -7.00 6.45 -24.40
CA LYS A 146 -5.70 6.97 -23.97
C LYS A 146 -5.63 8.48 -24.17
N THR A 147 -5.36 9.22 -23.10
CA THR A 147 -5.02 10.64 -23.20
C THR A 147 -3.51 10.82 -23.32
N GLN A 148 -3.05 12.00 -23.77
CA GLN A 148 -1.62 12.31 -23.87
C GLN A 148 -0.91 12.18 -22.51
N ASP A 149 -1.60 12.57 -21.43
CA ASP A 149 -1.10 12.50 -20.06
C ASP A 149 -0.97 11.07 -19.54
N MET A 150 -1.65 10.07 -20.13
CA MET A 150 -1.48 8.66 -19.73
C MET A 150 -0.13 8.09 -20.15
N ASN A 151 0.52 8.66 -21.15
CA ASN A 151 1.74 8.08 -21.72
C ASN A 151 2.88 8.03 -20.71
N GLN A 152 3.06 9.06 -19.89
CA GLN A 152 4.10 9.07 -18.85
C GLN A 152 3.89 7.95 -17.81
N TYR A 153 2.64 7.60 -17.52
CA TYR A 153 2.27 6.58 -16.53
C TYR A 153 2.31 5.15 -17.06
N THR A 154 2.65 4.94 -18.33
CA THR A 154 2.82 3.61 -18.95
C THR A 154 4.26 3.30 -19.32
N ARG A 155 5.17 4.29 -19.22
CA ARG A 155 6.58 4.13 -19.57
C ARG A 155 7.36 3.42 -18.45
N PRO A 156 8.37 2.60 -18.81
CA PRO A 156 9.31 2.07 -17.83
C PRO A 156 10.11 3.21 -17.19
N GLN A 157 10.51 3.00 -15.95
CA GLN A 157 11.42 3.89 -15.22
C GLN A 157 12.62 3.07 -14.71
N ARG A 158 13.50 3.67 -13.90
CA ARG A 158 14.72 3.02 -13.39
C ARG A 158 14.39 1.82 -12.51
N PHE A 159 13.56 2.01 -11.49
CA PHE A 159 13.18 0.95 -10.57
C PHE A 159 12.00 0.16 -11.10
N ALA A 160 10.99 0.84 -11.65
CA ALA A 160 9.89 0.22 -12.38
C ALA A 160 10.28 -0.16 -13.82
N ALA A 161 11.35 -0.94 -13.96
CA ALA A 161 11.90 -1.38 -15.24
C ALA A 161 11.02 -2.46 -15.91
N GLN A 162 11.10 -2.59 -17.24
CA GLN A 162 10.33 -3.58 -17.99
C GLN A 162 11.23 -4.44 -18.88
N ASP A 163 11.83 -5.47 -18.27
CA ASP A 163 12.56 -6.48 -19.02
C ASP A 163 11.63 -7.51 -19.71
N THR A 164 12.22 -8.45 -20.43
CA THR A 164 11.50 -9.50 -21.16
C THR A 164 10.74 -10.46 -20.23
N HIS A 165 11.28 -10.76 -19.04
CA HIS A 165 10.63 -11.66 -18.07
C HIS A 165 9.38 -11.02 -17.49
N ILE A 166 9.45 -9.75 -17.11
CA ILE A 166 8.32 -8.94 -16.64
C ILE A 166 7.23 -8.90 -17.71
N LYS A 167 7.58 -8.57 -18.95
CA LYS A 167 6.61 -8.51 -20.07
C LYS A 167 5.92 -9.85 -20.32
N ASN A 168 6.67 -10.96 -20.27
CA ASN A 168 6.11 -12.29 -20.51
C ASN A 168 5.21 -12.74 -19.37
N LEU A 169 5.61 -12.49 -18.12
CA LEU A 169 4.78 -12.78 -16.94
C LEU A 169 3.50 -11.94 -16.95
N ALA A 170 3.58 -10.64 -17.26
CA ALA A 170 2.39 -9.80 -17.30
C ALA A 170 1.38 -10.30 -18.37
N ARG A 171 1.87 -10.71 -19.55
CA ARG A 171 1.01 -11.29 -20.60
C ARG A 171 0.38 -12.61 -20.18
N SER A 172 1.10 -13.48 -19.47
CA SER A 172 0.53 -14.74 -19.00
C SER A 172 -0.52 -14.52 -17.91
N LEU A 173 -0.30 -13.58 -17.00
CA LEU A 173 -1.27 -13.19 -15.96
C LEU A 173 -2.55 -12.58 -16.56
N ALA A 174 -2.41 -11.77 -17.62
CA ALA A 174 -3.54 -11.13 -18.28
C ALA A 174 -4.22 -11.99 -19.36
N ALA A 175 -3.72 -13.21 -19.62
CA ALA A 175 -4.21 -14.03 -20.72
C ALA A 175 -5.71 -14.35 -20.58
N GLY A 176 -6.47 -14.13 -21.66
CA GLY A 176 -7.91 -14.39 -21.70
C GLY A 176 -8.78 -13.40 -20.91
N GLN A 177 -8.18 -12.38 -20.28
CA GLN A 177 -8.93 -11.34 -19.58
C GLN A 177 -9.29 -10.19 -20.52
N ASP A 178 -10.47 -9.60 -20.31
CA ASP A 178 -10.96 -8.46 -21.07
C ASP A 178 -11.51 -7.33 -20.16
N ASP A 179 -11.26 -7.46 -18.86
CA ASP A 179 -11.68 -6.55 -17.79
C ASP A 179 -10.45 -6.03 -17.05
N LEU A 180 -10.18 -4.73 -17.17
CA LEU A 180 -9.02 -4.07 -16.58
C LEU A 180 -8.98 -4.27 -15.06
N TYR A 181 -10.12 -4.20 -14.38
CA TYR A 181 -10.15 -4.32 -12.91
C TYR A 181 -9.68 -5.71 -12.49
N ARG A 182 -10.15 -6.75 -13.17
CA ARG A 182 -9.72 -8.13 -12.92
C ARG A 182 -8.24 -8.34 -13.23
N VAL A 183 -7.74 -7.81 -14.34
CA VAL A 183 -6.31 -7.91 -14.69
C VAL A 183 -5.43 -7.30 -13.60
N VAL A 184 -5.78 -6.10 -13.13
CA VAL A 184 -5.01 -5.42 -12.07
C VAL A 184 -5.07 -6.20 -10.75
N CYS A 185 -6.23 -6.73 -10.37
CA CYS A 185 -6.36 -7.60 -9.20
C CYS A 185 -5.56 -8.91 -9.33
N ILE A 186 -5.50 -9.53 -10.51
CA ILE A 186 -4.70 -10.75 -10.76
C ILE A 186 -3.20 -10.45 -10.58
N ILE A 187 -2.73 -9.32 -11.13
CA ILE A 187 -1.33 -8.91 -10.98
C ILE A 187 -1.02 -8.61 -9.51
N ALA A 188 -1.87 -7.85 -8.82
CA ALA A 188 -1.70 -7.52 -7.42
C ALA A 188 -1.67 -8.78 -6.52
N ASP A 189 -2.59 -9.70 -6.76
CA ASP A 189 -2.65 -10.99 -6.07
C ASP A 189 -1.38 -11.80 -6.30
N TRP A 190 -0.93 -11.92 -7.56
CA TRP A 190 0.28 -12.66 -7.89
C TRP A 190 1.50 -12.08 -7.17
N VAL A 191 1.71 -10.76 -7.19
CA VAL A 191 2.86 -10.14 -6.49
C VAL A 191 2.76 -10.40 -4.99
N SER A 192 1.61 -10.18 -4.38
CA SER A 192 1.41 -10.34 -2.93
C SER A 192 1.55 -11.78 -2.40
N ASN A 193 1.48 -12.78 -3.29
CA ASN A 193 1.56 -14.20 -2.96
C ASN A 193 2.86 -14.87 -3.41
N ASN A 194 3.64 -14.23 -4.28
CA ASN A 194 4.88 -14.80 -4.83
C ASN A 194 6.13 -14.02 -4.44
N ILE A 195 5.99 -12.84 -3.82
CA ILE A 195 7.09 -12.02 -3.34
C ILE A 195 6.96 -11.87 -1.82
N GLU A 196 7.99 -12.30 -1.10
CA GLU A 196 8.08 -12.15 0.34
C GLU A 196 8.33 -10.68 0.72
N TYR A 197 7.51 -10.15 1.63
CA TYR A 197 7.75 -8.85 2.21
C TYR A 197 8.87 -8.95 3.26
N SER A 198 9.96 -8.20 3.10
CA SER A 198 11.07 -8.22 4.04
C SER A 198 11.72 -6.86 4.20
N LEU A 199 11.85 -6.42 5.46
CA LEU A 199 12.61 -5.23 5.83
C LEU A 199 14.11 -5.52 5.97
N GLU A 200 14.55 -6.78 5.93
CA GLU A 200 15.99 -7.09 5.95
C GLU A 200 16.70 -6.51 4.72
N SER A 201 16.02 -6.49 3.57
CA SER A 201 16.51 -5.79 2.38
C SER A 201 16.47 -4.26 2.49
N ALA A 202 15.79 -3.68 3.49
CA ALA A 202 15.82 -2.24 3.73
C ALA A 202 17.18 -1.77 4.30
N THR A 203 18.05 -2.69 4.73
CA THR A 203 19.44 -2.38 5.12
C THR A 203 20.40 -2.26 3.93
N ALA A 204 19.97 -2.66 2.73
CA ALA A 204 20.73 -2.37 1.51
C ALA A 204 20.52 -0.91 1.13
N GLU A 205 21.61 -0.16 0.94
CA GLU A 205 21.59 1.27 0.58
C GLU A 205 20.87 1.58 -0.75
N VAL A 206 20.52 0.56 -1.54
CA VAL A 206 20.00 0.70 -2.90
C VAL A 206 18.68 -0.05 -3.05
N ILE A 207 17.63 0.68 -3.50
CA ILE A 207 16.33 0.11 -3.89
C ILE A 207 16.51 -0.88 -5.04
N LYS A 208 15.93 -2.08 -4.92
CA LYS A 208 15.95 -3.07 -6.01
C LYS A 208 15.06 -2.65 -7.17
N THR A 209 15.55 -2.87 -8.39
CA THR A 209 14.72 -2.81 -9.60
C THR A 209 13.67 -3.93 -9.59
N SER A 210 12.57 -3.74 -10.30
CA SER A 210 11.51 -4.74 -10.45
C SER A 210 12.01 -6.10 -10.95
N GLY A 211 13.02 -6.12 -11.84
CA GLY A 211 13.65 -7.35 -12.31
C GLY A 211 14.42 -8.09 -11.21
N GLN A 212 15.13 -7.35 -10.34
CA GLN A 212 15.80 -7.93 -9.18
C GLN A 212 14.77 -8.49 -8.18
N VAL A 213 13.71 -7.74 -7.88
CA VAL A 213 12.62 -8.22 -6.99
C VAL A 213 11.98 -9.50 -7.55
N LEU A 214 11.77 -9.56 -8.87
CA LEU A 214 11.20 -10.74 -9.54
C LEU A 214 12.12 -11.97 -9.43
N THR A 215 13.44 -11.78 -9.47
CA THR A 215 14.44 -12.84 -9.32
C THR A 215 14.58 -13.27 -7.86
N ASP A 216 14.75 -12.32 -6.95
CA ASP A 216 15.02 -12.55 -5.53
C ASP A 216 13.79 -13.07 -4.78
N LYS A 217 12.58 -12.85 -5.33
CA LYS A 217 11.28 -13.17 -4.71
C LYS A 217 11.08 -12.53 -3.34
N ARG A 218 11.74 -11.40 -3.09
CA ARG A 218 11.70 -10.70 -1.80
C ARG A 218 11.89 -9.19 -1.98
N GLY A 219 11.16 -8.37 -1.23
CA GLY A 219 11.35 -6.92 -1.22
C GLY A 219 10.55 -6.17 -0.17
N LYS A 220 10.77 -4.85 -0.08
CA LYS A 220 10.01 -3.92 0.79
C LYS A 220 8.86 -3.22 0.01
N CYS A 221 8.17 -2.26 0.63
CA CYS A 221 6.90 -1.72 0.09
C CYS A 221 7.05 -1.01 -1.27
N ASP A 222 8.09 -0.21 -1.44
CA ASP A 222 8.44 0.46 -2.71
C ASP A 222 8.83 -0.55 -3.81
N GLU A 223 9.51 -1.63 -3.46
CA GLU A 223 9.95 -2.71 -4.35
C GLU A 223 8.80 -3.62 -4.83
N LEU A 224 7.87 -3.98 -3.93
CA LEU A 224 6.63 -4.69 -4.31
C LEU A 224 5.77 -3.81 -5.22
N SER A 225 5.61 -2.54 -4.85
CA SER A 225 4.92 -1.53 -5.66
C SER A 225 5.58 -1.39 -7.04
N SER A 226 6.91 -1.37 -7.09
CA SER A 226 7.68 -1.28 -8.34
C SER A 226 7.47 -2.47 -9.26
N LEU A 227 7.47 -3.70 -8.73
CA LEU A 227 7.17 -4.89 -9.54
C LEU A 227 5.73 -4.88 -10.06
N PHE A 228 4.75 -4.52 -9.21
CA PHE A 228 3.36 -4.38 -9.63
C PHE A 228 3.17 -3.33 -10.73
N VAL A 229 3.77 -2.14 -10.56
CA VAL A 229 3.77 -1.07 -11.56
C VAL A 229 4.41 -1.53 -12.85
N SER A 230 5.55 -2.23 -12.78
CA SER A 230 6.26 -2.74 -13.95
C SER A 230 5.43 -3.73 -14.76
N LEU A 231 4.81 -4.71 -14.08
CA LEU A 231 3.90 -5.68 -14.70
C LEU A 231 2.71 -4.97 -15.37
N SER A 232 2.07 -4.05 -14.66
CA SER A 232 0.91 -3.31 -15.15
C SER A 232 1.25 -2.42 -16.35
N ARG A 233 2.30 -1.60 -16.23
CA ARG A 233 2.76 -0.70 -17.31
C ARG A 233 3.21 -1.46 -18.55
N SER A 234 3.75 -2.67 -18.40
CA SER A 234 4.13 -3.52 -19.53
C SER A 234 2.93 -3.98 -20.39
N LEU A 235 1.71 -3.93 -19.83
CA LEU A 235 0.43 -4.17 -20.51
C LEU A 235 -0.22 -2.87 -21.01
N GLY A 236 0.46 -1.73 -20.86
CA GLY A 236 -0.08 -0.41 -21.20
C GLY A 236 -1.11 0.11 -20.20
N ILE A 237 -1.13 -0.42 -18.96
CA ILE A 237 -1.97 0.06 -17.87
C ILE A 237 -1.26 1.23 -17.17
N PRO A 238 -1.87 2.42 -17.11
CA PRO A 238 -1.26 3.59 -16.47
C PRO A 238 -1.25 3.45 -14.94
N CYS A 239 -0.06 3.49 -14.34
CA CYS A 239 0.13 3.44 -12.89
C CYS A 239 1.06 4.55 -12.42
N ARG A 240 0.89 5.01 -11.18
CA ARG A 240 1.83 5.88 -10.46
C ARG A 240 2.04 5.36 -9.04
N PHE A 241 3.12 5.80 -8.42
CA PHE A 241 3.37 5.54 -7.00
C PHE A 241 2.65 6.60 -6.18
N ALA A 242 2.21 6.22 -5.00
CA ALA A 242 1.75 7.12 -3.96
C ALA A 242 2.48 6.76 -2.67
N SER A 243 3.06 7.76 -2.03
CA SER A 243 3.97 7.58 -0.89
C SER A 243 3.63 8.54 0.23
N GLY A 244 3.92 8.10 1.45
CA GLY A 244 3.68 8.88 2.67
C GLY A 244 3.81 7.96 3.88
N TYR A 245 2.79 7.98 4.74
CA TYR A 245 2.75 7.14 5.94
C TYR A 245 1.53 6.24 5.94
N ALA A 246 1.71 5.02 6.44
CA ALA A 246 0.59 4.12 6.69
C ALA A 246 0.58 3.61 8.13
N TYR A 247 -0.62 3.40 8.66
CA TYR A 247 -0.81 2.76 9.96
C TYR A 247 -0.65 1.25 9.83
N ASN A 248 0.32 0.70 10.54
CA ASN A 248 0.59 -0.73 10.65
C ASN A 248 -0.09 -1.31 11.90
N ASP A 249 -0.96 -2.32 11.71
CA ASP A 249 -1.54 -3.11 12.80
C ASP A 249 -0.91 -4.49 12.97
N GLU A 250 0.05 -4.85 12.11
CA GLU A 250 0.78 -6.10 12.18
C GLU A 250 2.07 -5.90 13.00
N PRO A 251 2.09 -6.17 14.32
CA PRO A 251 3.27 -5.94 15.16
C PRO A 251 4.49 -6.78 14.74
N ASN A 252 4.27 -7.81 13.91
CA ASN A 252 5.33 -8.65 13.36
C ASN A 252 6.01 -8.03 12.13
N LEU A 253 5.38 -7.04 11.47
CA LEU A 253 5.96 -6.36 10.30
C LEU A 253 6.79 -5.14 10.72
N PHE A 254 6.31 -4.36 11.69
CA PHE A 254 7.01 -3.18 12.20
C PHE A 254 6.83 -3.02 13.71
N LYS A 255 7.83 -2.45 14.38
CA LYS A 255 7.74 -2.10 15.81
C LYS A 255 6.91 -0.83 16.01
N GLU A 256 7.02 0.10 15.06
CA GLU A 256 6.29 1.35 15.00
C GLU A 256 4.91 1.17 14.39
N ARG A 257 3.94 1.97 14.84
CA ARG A 257 2.57 1.96 14.31
C ARG A 257 2.41 2.80 13.05
N TRP A 258 3.19 3.88 12.92
CA TRP A 258 3.19 4.73 11.73
C TRP A 258 4.52 4.52 11.03
N VAL A 259 4.48 4.13 9.76
CA VAL A 259 5.69 3.80 9.00
C VAL A 259 5.67 4.48 7.64
N PRO A 260 6.84 4.94 7.14
CA PRO A 260 6.96 5.34 5.74
C PRO A 260 6.47 4.20 4.85
N HIS A 261 5.59 4.51 3.92
CA HIS A 261 4.94 3.52 3.09
C HIS A 261 4.72 4.01 1.68
N THR A 262 4.85 3.08 0.73
CA THR A 262 4.60 3.32 -0.68
C THR A 262 3.64 2.26 -1.20
N TRP A 263 2.55 2.72 -1.80
CA TRP A 263 1.59 1.92 -2.53
C TRP A 263 1.50 2.42 -3.96
N THR A 264 0.46 2.01 -4.67
CA THR A 264 0.29 2.34 -6.08
C THR A 264 -1.11 2.83 -6.38
N GLU A 265 -1.23 3.67 -7.39
CA GLU A 265 -2.50 4.09 -7.93
C GLU A 265 -2.55 3.74 -9.42
N VAL A 266 -3.66 3.17 -9.86
CA VAL A 266 -3.90 2.75 -11.23
C VAL A 266 -4.98 3.63 -11.83
N LEU A 267 -4.71 4.23 -12.99
CA LEU A 267 -5.69 5.09 -13.65
C LEU A 267 -6.67 4.26 -14.47
N PHE A 268 -7.93 4.26 -14.05
CA PHE A 268 -9.05 3.67 -14.79
C PHE A 268 -9.68 4.75 -15.68
N PRO A 269 -9.64 4.63 -17.02
CA PRO A 269 -10.17 5.65 -17.91
C PRO A 269 -11.64 5.95 -17.63
N GLY A 270 -11.97 7.23 -17.50
CA GLY A 270 -13.33 7.71 -17.17
C GLY A 270 -13.72 7.59 -15.69
N ILE A 271 -12.84 7.06 -14.83
CA ILE A 271 -13.09 6.90 -13.39
C ILE A 271 -12.07 7.69 -12.57
N GLY A 272 -10.78 7.54 -12.86
CA GLY A 272 -9.69 8.18 -12.12
C GLY A 272 -8.70 7.19 -11.52
N TRP A 273 -7.91 7.68 -10.56
CA TRP A 273 -6.87 6.92 -9.88
C TRP A 273 -7.47 6.04 -8.78
N ILE A 274 -7.34 4.71 -8.94
CA ILE A 274 -7.80 3.70 -7.98
C ILE A 274 -6.58 3.17 -7.21
N PRO A 275 -6.58 3.18 -5.87
CA PRO A 275 -5.44 2.73 -5.08
C PRO A 275 -5.33 1.19 -5.01
N PHE A 276 -4.09 0.70 -5.03
CA PHE A 276 -3.72 -0.69 -4.82
C PHE A 276 -2.50 -0.75 -3.90
N ASP A 277 -2.67 -1.32 -2.71
CA ASP A 277 -1.59 -1.62 -1.78
C ASP A 277 -1.31 -3.12 -1.78
N ILE A 278 -0.13 -3.48 -2.28
CA ILE A 278 0.31 -4.86 -2.43
C ILE A 278 0.78 -5.44 -1.09
N THR A 279 1.37 -4.60 -0.23
CA THR A 279 1.87 -5.01 1.09
C THR A 279 0.72 -5.33 2.03
N TYR A 280 -0.30 -4.47 2.08
CA TYR A 280 -1.46 -4.68 2.94
C TYR A 280 -2.62 -5.44 2.29
N LYS A 281 -2.46 -5.84 1.03
CA LYS A 281 -3.43 -6.60 0.23
C LYS A 281 -4.79 -5.89 0.14
N THR A 282 -4.77 -4.56 0.04
CA THR A 282 -5.96 -3.75 -0.18
C THR A 282 -6.02 -3.35 -1.65
N PHE A 283 -6.86 -4.05 -2.41
CA PHE A 283 -6.97 -3.89 -3.87
C PHE A 283 -8.21 -3.05 -4.20
N GLY A 284 -8.03 -1.93 -4.87
CA GLY A 284 -9.11 -0.99 -5.16
C GLY A 284 -9.56 -0.11 -4.01
N HIS A 285 -8.91 -0.20 -2.86
CA HIS A 285 -9.20 0.58 -1.66
C HIS A 285 -7.95 0.68 -0.77
N ILE A 286 -7.95 1.69 0.10
CA ILE A 286 -7.00 1.89 1.19
C ILE A 286 -7.78 2.30 2.44
N THR A 287 -7.14 2.23 3.60
CA THR A 287 -7.78 2.58 4.88
C THR A 287 -7.56 4.05 5.21
N ALA A 288 -8.32 4.57 6.18
CA ALA A 288 -8.05 5.91 6.74
C ALA A 288 -6.66 6.00 7.39
N GLY A 289 -6.00 4.87 7.67
CA GLY A 289 -4.62 4.83 8.10
C GLY A 289 -3.58 5.20 7.04
N HIS A 290 -3.95 5.50 5.79
CA HIS A 290 -3.02 5.96 4.76
C HIS A 290 -3.01 7.48 4.70
N VAL A 291 -1.83 8.08 4.82
CA VAL A 291 -1.58 9.52 4.71
C VAL A 291 -0.66 9.76 3.53
N GLN A 292 -1.16 10.41 2.49
CA GLN A 292 -0.44 10.63 1.24
C GLN A 292 0.33 11.95 1.28
N LEU A 293 1.64 11.88 1.00
CA LEU A 293 2.54 13.02 0.97
C LEU A 293 3.07 13.29 -0.44
N THR A 294 3.16 12.26 -1.28
CA THR A 294 3.56 12.47 -2.66
C THR A 294 3.04 11.44 -3.63
N THR A 295 3.15 11.75 -4.92
CA THR A 295 3.01 10.80 -6.03
C THR A 295 4.17 10.93 -6.97
N SER A 296 4.65 9.82 -7.52
CA SER A 296 5.82 9.81 -8.40
C SER A 296 5.64 8.82 -9.55
N LEU A 297 6.49 8.98 -10.58
CA LEU A 297 6.53 8.04 -11.72
C LEU A 297 7.36 6.79 -11.41
N ASP A 298 8.27 6.84 -10.44
CA ASP A 298 9.13 5.72 -10.07
C ASP A 298 9.20 5.55 -8.56
N ALA A 299 9.75 4.42 -8.10
CA ALA A 299 9.95 4.12 -6.69
C ALA A 299 11.02 5.00 -6.02
N GLU A 300 11.69 5.88 -6.77
CA GLU A 300 12.64 6.86 -6.23
C GLU A 300 11.87 7.94 -5.46
N PHE A 301 12.31 8.17 -4.23
CA PHE A 301 11.83 9.23 -3.39
C PHE A 301 12.53 10.53 -3.80
N PHE A 302 11.78 11.50 -4.31
CA PHE A 302 12.24 12.88 -4.40
C PHE A 302 11.63 13.62 -3.23
N ASP A 303 12.37 13.78 -2.15
CA ASP A 303 11.82 14.34 -0.91
C ASP A 303 12.13 15.82 -0.82
N VAL A 304 13.41 16.16 -0.72
CA VAL A 304 13.91 17.53 -0.81
C VAL A 304 15.18 17.58 -1.64
N GLU A 305 15.17 18.42 -2.66
CA GLU A 305 16.34 18.79 -3.43
C GLU A 305 16.85 20.15 -2.96
N TYR A 306 18.13 20.22 -2.58
CA TYR A 306 18.78 21.46 -2.15
C TYR A 306 19.75 21.94 -3.23
N HIS A 307 19.65 23.21 -3.59
CA HIS A 307 20.62 23.88 -4.44
C HIS A 307 21.28 25.03 -3.70
N ALA A 308 22.56 25.25 -3.98
CA ALA A 308 23.29 26.40 -3.47
C ALA A 308 24.28 26.89 -4.52
N HIS A 309 24.49 28.22 -4.54
CA HIS A 309 25.39 28.88 -5.46
C HIS A 309 26.28 29.86 -4.70
N GLY A 310 27.60 29.74 -4.89
CA GLY A 310 28.59 30.48 -4.11
C GLY A 310 30.03 30.08 -4.42
N LEU A 311 30.93 30.38 -3.49
CA LEU A 311 32.35 30.06 -3.52
C LEU A 311 32.74 29.32 -2.23
N ASP A 312 33.66 28.35 -2.34
CA ASP A 312 34.28 27.68 -1.20
C ASP A 312 33.31 27.21 -0.10
N PHE A 313 32.19 26.58 -0.49
CA PHE A 313 31.19 26.02 0.43
C PHE A 313 31.03 24.51 0.28
N GLY A 314 30.65 23.86 1.38
CA GLY A 314 30.15 22.49 1.42
C GLY A 314 28.67 22.47 1.81
N LEU A 315 27.94 21.45 1.32
CA LEU A 315 26.55 21.19 1.67
C LEU A 315 26.43 19.91 2.46
N HIS A 316 25.64 19.96 3.52
CA HIS A 316 25.21 18.80 4.29
C HIS A 316 23.69 18.87 4.45
N ALA A 317 22.97 17.98 3.75
CA ALA A 317 21.53 17.93 3.84
C ALA A 317 21.10 17.18 5.10
N ILE A 318 20.10 17.71 5.79
CA ILE A 318 19.51 17.12 6.98
C ILE A 318 18.38 16.22 6.53
N GLU A 319 18.38 14.97 7.00
CA GLU A 319 17.33 14.01 6.71
C GLU A 319 15.93 14.60 6.98
N VAL A 320 14.96 14.14 6.18
CA VAL A 320 13.58 14.58 6.35
C VAL A 320 13.00 13.86 7.56
N GLU A 321 12.66 14.61 8.59
CA GLU A 321 11.93 14.10 9.75
C GLU A 321 10.43 14.32 9.52
N THR A 322 9.64 13.25 9.57
CA THR A 322 8.17 13.36 9.58
C THR A 322 7.59 12.75 10.83
N LEU A 323 6.83 13.54 11.58
CA LEU A 323 6.12 13.11 12.78
C LEU A 323 4.62 13.09 12.50
N VAL A 324 3.99 11.93 12.70
CA VAL A 324 2.54 11.77 12.69
C VAL A 324 2.03 11.85 14.13
N GLY A 325 1.39 12.96 14.48
CA GLY A 325 0.94 13.24 15.84
C GLY A 325 -0.45 12.68 16.19
N PRO A 326 -1.08 13.20 17.26
CA PRO A 326 -2.32 12.66 17.81
C PRO A 326 -3.39 12.41 16.76
N THR A 327 -3.97 11.23 16.84
CA THR A 327 -4.95 10.74 15.87
C THR A 327 -6.34 10.70 16.50
N LYS A 328 -7.30 11.43 15.93
CA LYS A 328 -8.72 11.32 16.29
C LYS A 328 -9.42 10.40 15.30
N LEU A 329 -10.02 9.32 15.81
CA LEU A 329 -10.76 8.36 15.00
C LEU A 329 -12.26 8.68 15.02
N VAL A 330 -12.89 8.60 13.85
CA VAL A 330 -14.34 8.58 13.70
C VAL A 330 -14.76 7.14 13.40
N PRO A 331 -15.39 6.42 14.35
CA PRO A 331 -15.81 5.04 14.14
C PRO A 331 -16.74 4.87 12.93
N LYS A 332 -16.70 3.69 12.29
CA LYS A 332 -17.77 3.29 11.37
C LYS A 332 -19.08 3.18 12.15
N SER A 333 -20.18 3.75 11.63
CA SER A 333 -21.49 3.52 12.23
C SER A 333 -21.94 2.09 11.93
N ARG A 334 -22.38 1.32 12.94
CA ARG A 334 -22.92 -0.06 12.83
C ARG A 334 -24.10 -0.25 11.84
N GLN A 335 -24.63 0.80 11.23
CA GLN A 335 -25.80 0.71 10.35
C GLN A 335 -25.53 0.97 8.86
N ILE A 336 -24.42 1.62 8.49
CA ILE A 336 -24.26 2.18 7.13
C ILE A 336 -23.21 1.42 6.29
N ASP A 337 -22.27 0.68 6.90
CA ASP A 337 -21.16 0.05 6.16
C ASP A 337 -21.09 -1.49 6.28
N ASP A 338 -21.98 -2.10 7.07
CA ASP A 338 -21.89 -3.51 7.51
C ASP A 338 -22.29 -4.55 6.44
N ARG A 339 -22.45 -4.16 5.17
CA ARG A 339 -22.91 -5.05 4.09
C ARG A 339 -22.15 -4.80 2.79
N ILE A 340 -20.81 -4.83 2.83
CA ILE A 340 -20.01 -4.91 1.60
C ILE A 340 -20.10 -6.33 1.03
N LEU A 341 -19.90 -7.33 1.89
CA LEU A 341 -19.96 -8.74 1.53
C LEU A 341 -20.99 -9.46 2.39
N ASP A 342 -21.66 -10.43 1.77
CA ASP A 342 -22.46 -11.44 2.45
C ASP A 342 -21.74 -12.78 2.34
N LEU A 343 -21.46 -13.40 3.49
CA LEU A 343 -20.66 -14.61 3.63
C LEU A 343 -21.51 -15.71 4.25
N SER A 344 -21.46 -16.90 3.66
CA SER A 344 -21.99 -18.11 4.27
C SER A 344 -21.08 -19.31 4.01
N LEU A 345 -21.06 -20.25 4.96
CA LEU A 345 -20.42 -21.54 4.79
C LEU A 345 -21.48 -22.64 4.75
N GLY A 346 -21.25 -23.63 3.90
CA GLY A 346 -22.02 -24.87 3.85
C GLY A 346 -21.09 -26.07 3.73
N THR A 347 -21.63 -27.25 3.97
CA THR A 347 -20.94 -28.54 3.94
C THR A 347 -21.63 -29.46 2.94
N GLN A 348 -20.86 -30.22 2.17
CA GLN A 348 -21.46 -31.25 1.29
C GLN A 348 -22.04 -32.42 2.09
N ALA A 349 -21.47 -32.71 3.26
CA ALA A 349 -21.97 -33.68 4.22
C ALA A 349 -21.71 -33.16 5.63
N ASP A 350 -22.74 -33.18 6.48
CA ASP A 350 -22.67 -32.72 7.87
C ASP A 350 -22.04 -33.78 8.79
N GLU A 351 -22.02 -35.03 8.34
CA GLU A 351 -21.48 -36.18 9.05
C GLU A 351 -20.66 -37.08 8.11
N VAL A 352 -19.43 -37.40 8.49
CA VAL A 352 -18.52 -38.26 7.71
C VAL A 352 -17.76 -39.26 8.59
N GLY A 353 -17.33 -40.36 8.00
CA GLY A 353 -16.48 -41.36 8.64
C GLY A 353 -15.02 -40.93 8.75
N PHE A 354 -14.25 -41.63 9.59
CA PHE A 354 -12.80 -41.39 9.73
C PHE A 354 -12.06 -41.52 8.39
N GLY A 355 -11.13 -40.60 8.15
CA GLY A 355 -10.32 -40.58 6.92
C GLY A 355 -11.06 -40.09 5.68
N SER A 356 -12.30 -39.59 5.81
CA SER A 356 -13.04 -38.99 4.69
C SER A 356 -12.34 -37.75 4.14
N ASP A 357 -12.55 -37.50 2.86
CA ASP A 357 -12.39 -36.18 2.30
C ASP A 357 -13.69 -35.39 2.52
N ALA A 358 -13.57 -34.13 2.91
CA ALA A 358 -14.70 -33.25 3.15
C ALA A 358 -14.62 -32.00 2.27
N VAL A 359 -15.78 -31.45 1.91
CA VAL A 359 -15.88 -30.20 1.16
C VAL A 359 -16.71 -29.19 1.94
N VAL A 360 -16.09 -28.07 2.27
CA VAL A 360 -16.72 -26.89 2.84
C VAL A 360 -16.85 -25.84 1.74
N VAL A 361 -18.06 -25.42 1.40
CA VAL A 361 -18.33 -24.45 0.34
C VAL A 361 -18.54 -23.07 0.96
N ALA A 362 -17.62 -22.16 0.68
CA ALA A 362 -17.81 -20.75 0.98
C ALA A 362 -18.61 -20.08 -0.14
N THR A 363 -19.74 -19.49 0.21
CA THR A 363 -20.51 -18.63 -0.69
C THR A 363 -20.21 -17.18 -0.34
N VAL A 364 -19.80 -16.42 -1.34
CA VAL A 364 -19.45 -15.00 -1.17
C VAL A 364 -20.24 -14.17 -2.17
N THR A 365 -21.02 -13.22 -1.65
CA THR A 365 -21.81 -12.30 -2.48
C THR A 365 -21.36 -10.87 -2.26
N ASN A 366 -20.98 -10.20 -3.33
CA ASN A 366 -20.78 -8.75 -3.34
C ASN A 366 -22.15 -8.05 -3.24
N GLN A 367 -22.38 -7.34 -2.15
CA GLN A 367 -23.62 -6.59 -1.90
C GLN A 367 -23.57 -5.17 -2.48
N ARG A 368 -22.46 -4.79 -3.10
CA ARG A 368 -22.27 -3.49 -3.73
C ARG A 368 -22.52 -3.55 -5.24
N ASP A 369 -22.82 -2.38 -5.80
CA ASP A 369 -23.00 -2.13 -7.23
C ASP A 369 -21.68 -1.81 -7.96
N HIS A 370 -20.55 -2.01 -7.29
CA HIS A 370 -19.20 -1.79 -7.81
C HIS A 370 -18.29 -2.97 -7.47
N TYR A 371 -17.13 -3.03 -8.11
CA TYR A 371 -16.13 -4.06 -7.83
C TYR A 371 -15.67 -3.99 -6.38
N VAL A 372 -15.51 -5.16 -5.76
CA VAL A 372 -14.98 -5.31 -4.40
C VAL A 372 -13.89 -6.36 -4.44
N ALA A 373 -12.71 -6.02 -3.95
CA ALA A 373 -11.64 -6.99 -3.74
C ALA A 373 -11.27 -7.06 -2.26
N THR A 374 -11.07 -8.27 -1.76
CA THR A 374 -10.72 -8.54 -0.36
C THR A 374 -9.95 -9.84 -0.25
N GLN A 375 -9.26 -10.03 0.87
CA GLN A 375 -8.87 -11.35 1.33
C GLN A 375 -10.00 -12.02 2.11
N LEU A 376 -10.20 -13.31 1.86
CA LEU A 376 -10.94 -14.26 2.69
C LEU A 376 -9.95 -15.05 3.55
N GLN A 377 -10.30 -15.34 4.79
CA GLN A 377 -9.53 -16.19 5.68
C GLN A 377 -10.43 -17.30 6.23
N LEU A 378 -10.04 -18.56 6.00
CA LEU A 378 -10.77 -19.72 6.51
C LEU A 378 -10.04 -20.33 7.72
N ALA A 379 -10.57 -20.15 8.93
CA ALA A 379 -10.07 -20.87 10.09
C ALA A 379 -10.61 -22.31 10.12
N HIS A 380 -9.76 -23.26 10.50
CA HIS A 380 -10.10 -24.67 10.69
C HIS A 380 -9.25 -25.28 11.80
N ALA A 381 -9.65 -26.46 12.30
CA ALA A 381 -8.89 -27.18 13.32
C ALA A 381 -7.51 -27.65 12.79
N LYS A 382 -6.49 -27.63 13.65
CA LYS A 382 -5.09 -27.94 13.26
C LYS A 382 -4.83 -29.40 12.92
N ASP A 383 -5.68 -30.30 13.40
CA ASP A 383 -5.56 -31.75 13.24
C ASP A 383 -6.24 -32.28 11.97
N ILE A 384 -6.84 -31.41 11.16
CA ILE A 384 -7.33 -31.74 9.81
C ILE A 384 -6.53 -30.99 8.75
N GLN A 385 -6.34 -31.60 7.59
CA GLN A 385 -5.52 -31.03 6.53
C GLN A 385 -6.38 -30.29 5.50
N LEU A 386 -6.10 -29.01 5.27
CA LEU A 386 -6.61 -28.29 4.10
C LEU A 386 -5.80 -28.69 2.86
N LEU A 387 -6.49 -29.20 1.83
CA LEU A 387 -5.89 -29.66 0.58
C LEU A 387 -5.85 -28.55 -0.47
N SER A 388 -6.98 -27.86 -0.66
CA SER A 388 -7.11 -26.73 -1.58
C SER A 388 -8.43 -25.97 -1.36
N PRO A 389 -8.55 -24.69 -1.75
CA PRO A 389 -7.45 -23.78 -2.06
C PRO A 389 -6.63 -23.46 -0.79
N LYS A 390 -5.76 -22.46 -0.86
CA LYS A 390 -5.08 -21.95 0.32
C LYS A 390 -6.08 -21.36 1.32
N ARG A 391 -5.70 -21.36 2.59
CA ARG A 391 -6.47 -20.80 3.71
C ARG A 391 -6.88 -19.35 3.48
N ASP A 392 -5.89 -18.56 3.06
CA ASP A 392 -6.05 -17.13 2.80
C ASP A 392 -6.12 -16.93 1.28
N LEU A 393 -7.21 -16.33 0.81
CA LEU A 393 -7.52 -16.21 -0.61
C LEU A 393 -7.96 -14.79 -0.94
N ASN A 394 -7.23 -14.10 -1.83
CA ASN A 394 -7.72 -12.83 -2.36
C ASN A 394 -8.75 -13.10 -3.45
N ILE A 395 -9.86 -12.38 -3.39
CA ILE A 395 -10.95 -12.45 -4.36
C ILE A 395 -11.21 -11.05 -4.92
N CYS A 396 -11.71 -11.01 -6.16
CA CYS A 396 -12.20 -9.82 -6.82
C CYS A 396 -13.57 -10.12 -7.40
N LEU A 397 -14.60 -9.46 -6.86
CA LEU A 397 -15.99 -9.63 -7.25
C LEU A 397 -16.45 -8.41 -8.01
N GLY A 398 -17.05 -8.64 -9.18
CA GLY A 398 -17.78 -7.61 -9.90
C GLY A 398 -19.05 -7.17 -9.16
N PRO A 399 -19.73 -6.12 -9.65
CA PRO A 399 -20.99 -5.63 -9.11
C PRO A 399 -22.01 -6.76 -8.91
N ARG A 400 -22.55 -6.87 -7.70
CA ARG A 400 -23.59 -7.88 -7.34
C ARG A 400 -23.20 -9.34 -7.60
N GLN A 401 -21.92 -9.63 -7.85
CA GLN A 401 -21.47 -10.97 -8.18
C GLN A 401 -21.54 -11.88 -6.95
N LYS A 402 -22.04 -13.10 -7.18
CA LYS A 402 -21.97 -14.22 -6.24
C LYS A 402 -21.01 -15.27 -6.77
N ILE A 403 -20.17 -15.82 -5.90
CA ILE A 403 -19.29 -16.96 -6.20
C ILE A 403 -19.39 -18.03 -5.12
N GLU A 404 -19.00 -19.24 -5.47
CA GLU A 404 -18.85 -20.37 -4.57
C GLU A 404 -17.42 -20.90 -4.64
N ILE A 405 -16.81 -21.14 -3.49
CA ILE A 405 -15.42 -21.56 -3.35
C ILE A 405 -15.41 -22.85 -2.53
N PRO A 406 -15.15 -24.00 -3.18
CA PRO A 406 -15.04 -25.27 -2.47
C PRO A 406 -13.66 -25.42 -1.81
N TYR A 407 -13.63 -25.57 -0.49
CA TYR A 407 -12.47 -25.95 0.28
C TYR A 407 -12.48 -27.44 0.58
N PHE A 408 -11.45 -28.13 0.12
CA PHE A 408 -11.27 -29.57 0.24
C PHE A 408 -10.39 -29.89 1.44
N PHE A 409 -10.86 -30.76 2.31
CA PHE A 409 -10.18 -31.17 3.53
C PHE A 409 -9.97 -32.68 3.57
N LYS A 410 -8.87 -33.10 4.18
CA LYS A 410 -8.68 -34.47 4.65
C LYS A 410 -9.01 -34.53 6.13
N MET A 411 -9.94 -35.41 6.50
CA MET A 411 -10.45 -35.57 7.86
C MET A 411 -9.74 -36.73 8.60
N ASP A 412 -8.41 -36.71 8.63
CA ASP A 412 -7.53 -37.75 9.18
C ASP A 412 -6.84 -37.34 10.49
N GLY A 413 -7.63 -36.89 11.47
CA GLY A 413 -7.10 -36.50 12.77
C GLY A 413 -6.31 -37.62 13.44
N GLN A 414 -5.03 -37.38 13.75
CA GLN A 414 -4.09 -38.37 14.33
C GLN A 414 -4.52 -38.97 15.67
N HIS A 415 -5.58 -38.45 16.28
CA HIS A 415 -6.10 -38.84 17.59
C HIS A 415 -7.56 -39.27 17.56
N GLN A 416 -8.13 -39.55 16.39
CA GLN A 416 -9.48 -40.09 16.26
C GLN A 416 -9.54 -41.51 16.82
N LYS A 417 -10.43 -41.73 17.79
CA LYS A 417 -10.64 -43.01 18.48
C LYS A 417 -12.03 -43.54 18.21
N GLU A 418 -12.12 -44.84 18.02
CA GLU A 418 -13.40 -45.53 17.91
C GLU A 418 -14.26 -45.30 19.16
N GLY A 419 -15.57 -45.12 18.97
CA GLY A 419 -16.52 -44.79 20.03
C GLY A 419 -16.63 -43.30 20.37
N TYR A 420 -15.82 -42.42 19.78
CA TYR A 420 -15.90 -40.97 19.96
C TYR A 420 -16.50 -40.26 18.74
N VAL A 421 -17.12 -39.11 19.00
CA VAL A 421 -17.65 -38.19 18.00
C VAL A 421 -16.85 -36.90 18.08
N TYR A 422 -16.30 -36.47 16.95
CA TYR A 422 -15.51 -35.25 16.82
C TYR A 422 -16.32 -34.20 16.06
N ASN A 423 -16.27 -32.95 16.53
CA ASN A 423 -16.92 -31.83 15.87
C ASN A 423 -15.85 -30.85 15.38
N TYR A 424 -15.72 -30.70 14.07
CA TYR A 424 -14.71 -29.86 13.45
C TYR A 424 -15.32 -28.54 12.97
N PRO A 425 -15.11 -27.42 13.68
CA PRO A 425 -15.61 -26.12 13.26
C PRO A 425 -14.74 -25.49 12.17
N PHE A 426 -15.40 -24.78 11.27
CA PHE A 426 -14.82 -23.94 10.24
C PHE A 426 -15.39 -22.54 10.38
N ALA A 427 -14.56 -21.52 10.22
CA ALA A 427 -15.00 -20.12 10.27
C ALA A 427 -14.41 -19.32 9.10
N LEU A 428 -15.24 -18.54 8.44
CA LEU A 428 -14.83 -17.69 7.32
C LEU A 428 -14.99 -16.22 7.69
N THR A 429 -13.92 -15.46 7.48
CA THR A 429 -13.85 -14.02 7.74
C THR A 429 -13.29 -13.26 6.53
N SER A 430 -13.50 -11.95 6.53
CA SER A 430 -12.96 -11.01 5.53
C SER A 430 -12.75 -9.64 6.17
N LYS A 431 -11.70 -8.91 5.77
CA LYS A 431 -11.47 -7.52 6.22
C LYS A 431 -12.62 -6.56 5.88
N LEU A 432 -13.41 -6.88 4.85
CA LEU A 432 -14.56 -6.08 4.41
C LEU A 432 -15.91 -6.64 4.91
N SER A 433 -15.91 -7.68 5.73
CA SER A 433 -17.13 -8.22 6.38
C SER A 433 -16.99 -8.15 7.90
N PRO A 434 -17.90 -7.46 8.61
CA PRO A 434 -17.90 -7.48 10.07
C PRO A 434 -18.42 -8.81 10.66
N LYS A 435 -18.98 -9.69 9.83
CA LYS A 435 -19.60 -10.95 10.27
C LYS A 435 -18.72 -12.13 9.88
N GLU A 436 -18.33 -12.89 10.89
CA GLU A 436 -17.84 -14.26 10.75
C GLU A 436 -19.04 -15.18 10.51
N CYS A 437 -18.88 -16.15 9.60
CA CYS A 437 -19.82 -17.25 9.44
C CYS A 437 -19.10 -18.56 9.76
N GLN A 438 -19.86 -19.52 10.32
CA GLN A 438 -19.31 -20.77 10.82
C GLN A 438 -20.17 -21.95 10.35
N VAL A 439 -19.53 -23.10 10.16
CA VAL A 439 -20.17 -24.40 9.97
C VAL A 439 -19.31 -25.46 10.65
N SER A 440 -19.86 -26.63 10.95
CA SER A 440 -19.07 -27.74 11.47
C SER A 440 -19.38 -29.05 10.76
N ILE A 441 -18.39 -29.94 10.73
CA ILE A 441 -18.56 -31.32 10.26
C ILE A 441 -18.37 -32.26 11.44
N ILE A 442 -19.32 -33.19 11.60
CA ILE A 442 -19.25 -34.27 12.57
C ILE A 442 -18.46 -35.43 11.97
N VAL A 443 -17.50 -35.97 12.72
CA VAL A 443 -16.66 -37.09 12.32
C VAL A 443 -16.74 -38.21 13.36
N LYS A 444 -17.17 -39.41 12.96
CA LYS A 444 -17.35 -40.54 13.88
C LYS A 444 -17.13 -41.91 13.23
N SER A 445 -16.86 -42.93 14.04
CA SER A 445 -16.81 -44.32 13.58
C SER A 445 -18.19 -44.78 13.09
N GLY A 446 -18.22 -45.56 12.00
CA GLY A 446 -19.45 -46.10 11.41
C GLY A 446 -20.22 -45.14 10.49
N ALA A 447 -19.81 -43.89 10.36
CA ALA A 447 -20.37 -42.96 9.36
C ALA A 447 -19.81 -43.24 7.95
N PRO A 448 -20.51 -42.82 6.87
CA PRO A 448 -20.04 -43.04 5.50
C PRO A 448 -18.69 -42.36 5.24
N VAL A 449 -17.78 -43.08 4.58
CA VAL A 449 -16.49 -42.52 4.17
C VAL A 449 -16.61 -41.94 2.76
N PHE A 450 -16.29 -40.67 2.62
CA PHE A 450 -16.34 -39.97 1.34
C PHE A 450 -14.93 -39.77 0.77
N PHE A 451 -14.81 -39.86 -0.56
CA PHE A 451 -13.60 -39.53 -1.29
C PHE A 451 -13.96 -38.48 -2.32
N ALA A 452 -13.38 -37.29 -2.20
CA ALA A 452 -13.67 -36.21 -3.13
C ALA A 452 -13.01 -36.52 -4.47
N LYS A 453 -13.79 -36.54 -5.56
CA LYS A 453 -13.21 -36.46 -6.91
C LYS A 453 -12.61 -35.07 -7.06
N ARG A 454 -11.29 -34.98 -6.99
CA ARG A 454 -10.54 -33.73 -7.15
C ARG A 454 -10.67 -33.18 -8.57
#